data_AF-A0A3Q0JDS7-F1
#
_entry.id   AF-A0A3Q0JDS7-F1
#
_cell.length_a   1.000
_cell.length_b   1.000
_cell.length_c   1.000
_cell.angle_alpha   90.00
_cell.angle_beta   90.00
_cell.angle_gamma   90.00
#
_symmetry.space_group_name_H-M   'P 1'
#
loop_
_entity.id
_entity.type
_entity.pdbx_description
1 polymer ?
#
loop_
_entity_poly.entity_id
_entity_poly.type
_entity_poly.pdbx_seq_one_letter_code
_entity_poly.pdbx_strand_id
1 'polypeptide(L)'
;MPGVEKHIILFHCLQNNYPALKLGKAADIRNGEFVIAMGSPLTLNNTNTFGIISNKQRSSETLGLNKTINYIQTDAAITFGNSGGPLVNLDGEVIGINSMKVTAGISFAIPIDYAIEFLTNYKRKDKDRTITHKKYIGITMLTLNEKLIEQLRDGRKTSLALNPQLLYFILSWII
;
A
#
# COMPACT_ATOMS: atom_id res chain seq x y z
N MET A 1 13.37 12.43 -15.41
CA MET A 1 12.32 11.89 -14.52
C MET A 1 12.95 11.54 -13.19
N PRO A 2 12.50 12.10 -12.06
CA PRO A 2 12.87 11.60 -10.74
C PRO A 2 11.64 11.10 -9.95
N GLY A 3 11.69 9.81 -9.59
CA GLY A 3 11.13 9.22 -8.37
C GLY A 3 9.63 9.35 -8.12
N VAL A 4 8.85 8.38 -8.59
CA VAL A 4 7.60 8.01 -7.90
C VAL A 4 7.97 7.21 -6.66
N GLU A 5 8.40 7.87 -5.59
CA GLU A 5 8.33 7.28 -4.25
C GLU A 5 6.93 7.56 -3.71
N LYS A 6 5.95 6.77 -4.11
CA LYS A 6 4.57 6.94 -3.63
C LYS A 6 3.96 5.58 -3.29
N HIS A 7 4.32 5.07 -2.12
CA HIS A 7 3.66 3.92 -1.50
C HIS A 7 2.75 4.32 -0.35
N ILE A 8 2.76 5.59 0.03
CA ILE A 8 1.94 6.16 1.09
C ILE A 8 1.22 7.38 0.50
N ILE A 9 -0.10 7.38 0.63
CA ILE A 9 -0.95 8.53 0.32
C ILE A 9 -1.41 9.12 1.66
N LEU A 10 -1.31 10.44 1.79
CA LEU A 10 -1.75 11.16 2.97
C LEU A 10 -3.07 11.84 2.67
N PHE A 11 -4.09 11.49 3.45
CA PHE A 11 -5.37 12.20 3.47
C PHE A 11 -5.45 13.15 4.66
N HIS A 12 -6.08 14.29 4.47
CA HIS A 12 -6.41 15.21 5.54
C HIS A 12 -7.90 15.10 5.84
N CYS A 13 -8.24 14.75 7.08
CA CYS A 13 -9.62 14.78 7.54
C CYS A 13 -9.97 16.23 7.93
N LEU A 14 -11.08 16.75 7.43
CA LEU A 14 -11.55 18.11 7.73
C LEU A 14 -12.17 18.23 9.14
N GLN A 15 -12.39 17.12 9.83
CA GLN A 15 -12.98 17.05 11.16
C GLN A 15 -11.92 16.67 12.19
N ASN A 16 -11.89 17.38 13.31
CA ASN A 16 -10.76 17.38 14.24
C ASN A 16 -10.94 16.49 15.49
N ASN A 17 -11.74 15.41 15.44
CA ASN A 17 -12.05 14.64 16.64
C ASN A 17 -12.23 13.13 16.42
N TYR A 18 -11.26 12.48 15.79
CA TYR A 18 -11.23 11.03 15.66
C TYR A 18 -10.17 10.41 16.58
N PRO A 19 -10.45 9.26 17.22
CA PRO A 19 -9.45 8.54 17.97
C PRO A 19 -8.33 8.09 17.01
N ALA A 20 -7.09 8.45 17.34
CA ALA A 20 -5.91 8.02 16.61
C ALA A 20 -5.34 6.74 17.24
N LEU A 21 -4.90 5.80 16.39
CA LEU A 21 -4.18 4.63 16.85
C LEU A 21 -2.80 5.03 17.40
N LYS A 22 -2.36 4.32 18.44
CA LYS A 22 -1.00 4.47 18.96
C LYS A 22 -0.01 3.93 17.94
N LEU A 23 1.09 4.65 17.72
CA LEU A 23 2.17 4.20 16.86
C LEU A 23 3.21 3.46 17.72
N GLY A 24 3.54 2.24 17.33
CA GLY A 24 4.64 1.47 17.91
C GLY A 24 5.96 1.81 17.22
N LYS A 25 6.93 0.90 17.34
CA LYS A 25 8.22 0.97 16.66
C LYS A 25 8.47 -0.32 15.89
N ALA A 26 8.86 -0.21 14.62
CA ALA A 26 9.15 -1.41 13.85
C ALA A 26 10.47 -2.08 14.25
N ALA A 27 11.39 -1.31 14.86
CA ALA A 27 12.65 -1.82 15.41
C ALA A 27 12.47 -2.86 16.53
N ASP A 28 11.43 -2.69 17.35
CA ASP A 28 11.19 -3.50 18.55
C ASP A 28 10.52 -4.84 18.24
N ILE A 29 9.97 -4.98 17.02
CA ILE A 29 9.32 -6.20 16.54
C ILE A 29 10.30 -7.38 16.56
N ARG A 30 9.79 -8.56 16.91
CA ARG A 30 10.50 -9.84 16.84
C ARG A 30 9.80 -10.81 15.89
N ASN A 31 10.60 -11.66 15.26
CA ASN A 31 10.04 -12.77 14.47
C ASN A 31 9.28 -13.72 15.41
N GLY A 32 8.12 -14.19 14.96
CA GLY A 32 7.20 -15.01 15.74
C GLY A 32 6.20 -14.21 16.60
N GLU A 33 6.31 -12.89 16.67
CA GLU A 33 5.29 -12.08 17.36
C GLU A 33 3.97 -12.09 16.61
N PHE A 34 2.89 -12.19 17.37
CA PHE A 34 1.54 -12.16 16.84
C PHE A 34 1.14 -10.77 16.40
N VAL A 35 0.44 -10.73 15.26
CA VAL A 35 -0.01 -9.49 14.64
C VAL A 35 -1.42 -9.64 14.09
N ILE A 36 -2.10 -8.50 14.00
CA ILE A 36 -3.42 -8.40 13.41
C ILE A 36 -3.34 -7.40 12.26
N ALA A 37 -3.70 -7.84 11.06
CA ALA A 37 -3.91 -6.97 9.91
C ALA A 37 -5.40 -6.60 9.83
N MET A 38 -5.69 -5.31 9.95
CA MET A 38 -7.06 -4.77 9.93
C MET A 38 -7.34 -4.09 8.59
N GLY A 39 -8.57 -4.22 8.11
CA GLY A 39 -9.03 -3.52 6.92
C GLY A 39 -10.48 -3.81 6.56
N SER A 40 -10.85 -3.52 5.32
CA SER A 40 -12.20 -3.69 4.79
C SER A 40 -12.14 -4.43 3.45
N PRO A 41 -11.81 -5.73 3.45
CA PRO A 41 -11.66 -6.51 2.25
C PRO A 41 -13.02 -6.71 1.58
N LEU A 42 -13.07 -6.55 0.25
CA LEU A 42 -14.27 -6.74 -0.57
C LEU A 42 -15.49 -5.88 -0.13
N THR A 43 -15.26 -4.72 0.50
CA THR A 43 -16.33 -3.86 1.05
C THR A 43 -17.10 -4.50 2.22
N LEU A 44 -16.61 -5.62 2.76
CA LEU A 44 -17.05 -6.18 4.03
C LEU A 44 -16.37 -5.37 5.13
N ASN A 45 -17.15 -4.54 5.82
CA ASN A 45 -16.65 -3.67 6.87
C ASN A 45 -15.90 -4.47 7.95
N ASN A 46 -14.73 -3.97 8.36
CA ASN A 46 -13.99 -4.38 9.56
C ASN A 46 -13.54 -5.85 9.60
N THR A 47 -12.84 -6.33 8.56
CA THR A 47 -12.21 -7.65 8.66
C THR A 47 -10.86 -7.54 9.35
N ASN A 48 -10.69 -8.39 10.35
CA ASN A 48 -9.43 -8.59 11.04
C ASN A 48 -8.87 -9.96 10.64
N THR A 49 -7.60 -9.96 10.27
CA THR A 49 -6.86 -11.20 9.99
C THR A 49 -5.68 -11.27 10.95
N PHE A 50 -5.40 -12.48 11.42
CA PHE A 50 -4.35 -12.73 12.41
C PHE A 50 -3.23 -13.53 11.78
N GLY A 51 -2.00 -13.31 12.27
CA GLY A 51 -0.82 -14.06 11.89
C GLY A 51 0.35 -13.74 12.81
N ILE A 52 1.55 -14.04 12.35
CA ILE A 52 2.81 -13.75 12.99
C ILE A 52 3.72 -12.92 12.09
N ILE A 53 4.73 -12.31 12.69
CA ILE A 53 5.87 -11.75 11.96
C ILE A 53 6.79 -12.89 11.52
N SER A 54 6.83 -13.15 10.22
CA SER A 54 7.73 -14.15 9.65
C SER A 54 9.15 -13.61 9.52
N ASN A 55 9.29 -12.33 9.16
CA ASN A 55 10.57 -11.65 9.05
C ASN A 55 10.39 -10.13 9.14
N LYS A 56 11.12 -9.45 10.01
CA LYS A 56 11.00 -7.98 10.17
C LYS A 56 11.75 -7.13 9.13
N GLN A 57 12.67 -7.70 8.36
CA GLN A 57 13.56 -6.95 7.45
C GLN A 57 13.75 -7.67 6.13
N ARG A 58 12.70 -7.70 5.30
CA ARG A 58 12.80 -8.18 3.92
C ARG A 58 13.13 -7.03 2.98
N SER A 59 14.34 -7.03 2.44
CA SER A 59 14.75 -6.01 1.47
C SER A 59 13.85 -6.03 0.23
N SER A 60 13.48 -4.84 -0.26
CA SER A 60 12.82 -4.62 -1.54
C SER A 60 13.57 -5.22 -2.73
N GLU A 61 14.90 -5.25 -2.72
CA GLU A 61 15.69 -5.87 -3.79
C GLU A 61 15.37 -7.36 -3.93
N THR A 62 15.18 -8.05 -2.80
CA THR A 62 14.81 -9.48 -2.79
C THR A 62 13.39 -9.74 -3.29
N LEU A 63 12.56 -8.70 -3.34
CA LEU A 63 11.19 -8.73 -3.88
C LEU A 63 11.14 -8.26 -5.36
N GLY A 64 12.29 -7.99 -5.97
CA GLY A 64 12.37 -7.43 -7.33
C GLY A 64 11.85 -5.98 -7.41
N LEU A 65 11.81 -5.27 -6.28
CA LEU A 65 11.38 -3.89 -6.20
C LEU A 65 12.60 -2.97 -6.20
N ASN A 66 12.64 -1.98 -7.10
CA ASN A 66 13.70 -0.96 -7.19
C ASN A 66 13.56 0.09 -6.07
N LYS A 67 13.54 -0.34 -4.80
CA LYS A 67 13.31 0.52 -3.64
C LYS A 67 14.38 0.26 -2.59
N THR A 68 14.47 1.15 -1.62
CA THR A 68 15.32 1.01 -0.43
C THR A 68 14.44 0.91 0.82
N ILE A 69 13.43 0.02 0.81
CA ILE A 69 12.51 -0.19 1.93
C ILE A 69 12.65 -1.62 2.41
N ASN A 70 12.91 -1.79 3.70
CA ASN A 70 12.86 -3.08 4.36
C ASN A 70 11.41 -3.36 4.79
N TYR A 71 10.75 -4.31 4.14
CA TYR A 71 9.37 -4.69 4.44
C TYR A 71 9.30 -5.64 5.64
N ILE A 72 8.20 -5.54 6.37
CA ILE A 72 7.79 -6.52 7.38
C ILE A 72 7.04 -7.63 6.64
N GLN A 73 7.51 -8.87 6.78
CA GLN A 73 6.83 -10.06 6.28
C GLN A 73 5.94 -10.66 7.36
N THR A 74 4.71 -11.00 6.99
CA THR A 74 3.74 -11.68 7.85
C THR A 74 2.98 -12.75 7.06
N ASP A 75 2.52 -13.78 7.74
CA ASP A 75 1.57 -14.76 7.20
C ASP A 75 0.11 -14.35 7.40
N ALA A 76 -0.15 -13.23 8.09
CA ALA A 76 -1.48 -12.65 8.19
C ALA A 76 -2.07 -12.45 6.77
N ALA A 77 -3.35 -12.78 6.63
CA ALA A 77 -4.03 -12.76 5.35
C ALA A 77 -4.26 -11.31 4.86
N ILE A 78 -3.33 -10.81 4.05
CA ILE A 78 -3.49 -9.53 3.35
C ILE A 78 -4.13 -9.79 1.98
N THR A 79 -5.30 -9.20 1.74
CA THR A 79 -6.02 -9.27 0.46
C THR A 79 -6.49 -7.88 0.04
N PHE A 80 -7.13 -7.79 -1.14
CA PHE A 80 -7.78 -6.54 -1.59
C PHE A 80 -8.71 -6.00 -0.51
N GLY A 81 -8.50 -4.72 -0.15
CA GLY A 81 -9.22 -3.97 0.88
C GLY A 81 -8.62 -4.02 2.30
N ASN A 82 -7.60 -4.87 2.54
CA ASN A 82 -6.74 -4.74 3.74
C ASN A 82 -5.48 -3.91 3.47
N SER A 83 -5.04 -3.80 2.22
CA SER A 83 -3.97 -2.87 1.81
C SER A 83 -4.31 -1.43 2.20
N GLY A 84 -3.34 -0.72 2.77
CA GLY A 84 -3.51 0.62 3.34
C GLY A 84 -3.97 0.63 4.81
N GLY A 85 -4.53 -0.48 5.30
CA GLY A 85 -4.91 -0.65 6.71
C GLY A 85 -3.71 -0.91 7.64
N PRO A 86 -3.89 -0.77 8.96
CA PRO A 86 -2.82 -0.96 9.92
C PRO A 86 -2.51 -2.46 10.13
N LEU A 87 -1.22 -2.74 10.31
CA LEU A 87 -0.73 -3.95 10.97
C LEU A 87 -0.44 -3.60 12.42
N VAL A 88 -1.09 -4.27 13.37
CA VAL A 88 -0.99 -3.96 14.80
C VAL A 88 -0.41 -5.13 15.60
N ASN A 89 0.32 -4.81 16.66
CA ASN A 89 0.73 -5.77 17.69
C ASN A 89 -0.42 -6.03 18.69
N LEU A 90 -0.20 -6.96 19.63
CA LEU A 90 -1.19 -7.31 20.65
C LEU A 90 -1.46 -6.19 21.67
N ASP A 91 -0.55 -5.22 21.79
CA ASP A 91 -0.72 -4.03 22.63
C ASP A 91 -1.59 -2.94 21.96
N GLY A 92 -2.04 -3.19 20.73
CA GLY A 92 -2.87 -2.25 19.96
C GLY A 92 -2.08 -1.12 19.31
N GLU A 93 -0.77 -1.28 19.16
CA GLU A 93 0.12 -0.32 18.52
C GLU A 93 0.31 -0.66 17.04
N VAL A 94 0.30 0.35 16.19
CA VAL A 94 0.56 0.20 14.76
C VAL A 94 2.06 0.03 14.55
N ILE A 95 2.42 -1.11 13.98
CA ILE A 95 3.80 -1.49 13.69
C ILE A 95 4.12 -1.43 12.18
N GLY A 96 3.08 -1.40 11.34
CA GLY A 96 3.23 -1.23 9.90
C GLY A 96 1.92 -0.92 9.17
N ILE A 97 2.04 -0.70 7.86
CA ILE A 97 0.93 -0.46 6.93
C ILE A 97 0.87 -1.63 5.95
N ASN A 98 -0.25 -2.34 5.92
CA ASN A 98 -0.48 -3.47 5.02
C ASN A 98 -0.29 -3.02 3.57
N SER A 99 0.55 -3.71 2.80
CA SER A 99 0.92 -3.24 1.45
C SER A 99 0.57 -4.24 0.37
N MET A 100 1.14 -5.45 0.43
CA MET A 100 1.04 -6.40 -0.68
C MET A 100 1.03 -7.85 -0.21
N LYS A 101 0.40 -8.71 -1.03
CA LYS A 101 0.44 -10.16 -0.90
C LYS A 101 1.23 -10.74 -2.07
N VAL A 102 2.19 -11.61 -1.82
CA VAL A 102 2.89 -12.35 -2.88
C VAL A 102 2.22 -13.69 -3.12
N THR A 103 2.02 -14.48 -2.06
CA THR A 103 1.33 -15.76 -2.11
C THR A 103 0.60 -16.03 -0.78
N ALA A 104 -0.15 -17.13 -0.71
CA ALA A 104 -0.77 -17.54 0.55
C ALA A 104 0.30 -17.75 1.65
N GLY A 105 0.11 -17.12 2.81
CA GLY A 105 1.06 -17.15 3.92
C GLY A 105 2.32 -16.28 3.74
N ILE A 106 2.42 -15.50 2.65
CA ILE A 106 3.52 -14.54 2.44
C ILE A 106 2.94 -13.19 2.02
N SER A 107 2.82 -12.31 3.01
CA SER A 107 2.36 -10.94 2.87
C SER A 107 3.40 -9.95 3.39
N PHE A 108 3.32 -8.70 2.93
CA PHE A 108 4.25 -7.63 3.29
C PHE A 108 3.55 -6.36 3.73
N ALA A 109 4.12 -5.72 4.76
CA ALA A 109 3.74 -4.42 5.28
C ALA A 109 4.93 -3.45 5.26
N ILE A 110 4.63 -2.18 5.05
CA ILE A 110 5.60 -1.08 5.16
C ILE A 110 5.81 -0.79 6.65
N PRO A 111 7.04 -0.73 7.18
CA PRO A 111 7.28 -0.39 8.58
C PRO A 111 6.69 0.96 8.97
N ILE A 112 6.16 1.07 10.19
CA ILE A 112 5.60 2.34 10.67
C ILE A 112 6.66 3.44 10.77
N ASP A 113 7.91 3.08 11.09
CA ASP A 113 9.03 4.02 11.18
C ASP A 113 9.27 4.73 9.84
N TYR A 114 9.17 3.99 8.72
CA TYR A 114 9.26 4.56 7.38
C TYR A 114 8.12 5.54 7.08
N ALA A 115 6.90 5.22 7.52
CA ALA A 115 5.76 6.12 7.36
C ALA A 115 5.90 7.40 8.19
N ILE A 116 6.41 7.30 9.43
CA ILE A 116 6.69 8.46 10.30
C ILE A 116 7.75 9.36 9.67
N GLU A 117 8.82 8.78 9.12
CA GLU A 117 9.86 9.53 8.41
C GLU A 117 9.29 10.24 7.17
N PHE A 118 8.51 9.53 6.36
CA PHE A 118 7.81 10.09 5.20
C PHE A 118 6.93 11.29 5.59
N LEU A 119 6.13 11.17 6.65
CA LEU A 119 5.27 12.25 7.15
C LEU A 119 6.09 13.44 7.65
N THR A 120 7.21 13.19 8.33
CA THR A 120 8.12 14.24 8.82
C THR A 120 8.73 15.01 7.66
N ASN A 121 9.22 14.31 6.64
CA ASN A 121 9.76 14.89 5.42
C ASN A 121 8.70 15.65 4.61
N TYR A 122 7.47 15.13 4.57
CA TYR A 122 6.34 15.80 3.94
C TYR A 122 6.03 17.14 4.63
N LYS A 123 5.87 17.16 5.97
CA LYS A 123 5.61 18.39 6.73
C LYS A 123 6.70 19.44 6.57
N ARG A 124 7.96 19.01 6.50
CA ARG A 124 9.10 19.92 6.23
C ARG A 124 9.01 20.56 4.85
N LYS A 125 8.72 19.77 3.81
CA LYS A 125 8.54 20.25 2.43
C LYS A 125 7.29 21.11 2.24
N ASP A 126 6.23 20.85 3.02
CA ASP A 126 4.98 21.61 2.97
C ASP A 126 5.17 23.05 3.48
N LYS A 127 5.95 23.23 4.56
CA LYS A 127 6.34 24.56 5.06
C LYS A 127 7.14 25.40 4.05
N ASP A 128 7.83 24.74 3.12
CA ASP A 128 8.72 25.36 2.14
C ASP A 128 8.07 25.51 0.75
N ARG A 129 6.80 25.11 0.60
CA ARG A 129 6.09 25.10 -0.69
C ARG A 129 5.20 26.33 -0.88
N THR A 130 5.63 27.17 -1.82
CA THR A 130 4.70 27.76 -2.80
C THR A 130 4.00 26.61 -3.53
N ILE A 131 2.68 26.50 -3.37
CA ILE A 131 1.86 25.38 -3.85
C ILE A 131 1.94 25.28 -5.37
N THR A 132 2.79 24.39 -5.89
CA THR A 132 2.69 23.90 -7.27
C THR A 132 1.96 22.57 -7.25
N HIS A 133 0.66 22.61 -7.49
CA HIS A 133 -0.12 21.39 -7.74
C HIS A 133 0.49 20.67 -8.95
N LYS A 134 1.13 19.52 -8.71
CA LYS A 134 1.51 18.63 -9.82
C LYS A 134 0.22 18.11 -10.45
N LYS A 135 -0.10 18.61 -11.65
CA LYS A 135 -1.23 18.16 -12.45
C LYS A 135 -0.87 16.81 -13.08
N TYR A 136 -1.74 15.81 -12.91
CA TYR A 136 -1.60 14.50 -13.52
C TYR A 136 -2.61 14.37 -14.67
N ILE A 137 -2.18 13.80 -15.79
CA ILE A 137 -3.01 13.64 -17.01
C ILE A 137 -3.78 12.30 -17.00
N GLY A 138 -3.56 11.45 -15.99
CA GLY A 138 -4.35 10.22 -15.78
C GLY A 138 -4.13 9.13 -16.82
N ILE A 139 -2.97 9.09 -17.49
CA ILE A 139 -2.64 8.06 -18.47
C ILE A 139 -1.96 6.85 -17.79
N THR A 140 -2.42 5.65 -18.13
CA THR A 140 -1.80 4.38 -17.72
C THR A 140 -1.25 3.68 -18.96
N MET A 141 -0.01 3.22 -18.88
CA MET A 141 0.61 2.41 -19.92
C MET A 141 0.21 0.95 -19.74
N LEU A 142 -0.24 0.31 -20.82
CA LEU A 142 -0.49 -1.13 -20.85
C LEU A 142 0.62 -1.83 -21.64
N THR A 143 1.06 -2.99 -21.17
CA THR A 143 2.00 -3.83 -21.92
C THR A 143 1.28 -4.48 -23.08
N LEU A 144 1.82 -4.31 -24.30
CA LEU A 144 1.31 -4.99 -25.49
C LEU A 144 1.63 -6.49 -25.41
N ASN A 145 0.59 -7.31 -25.48
CA ASN A 145 0.69 -8.75 -25.70
C ASN A 145 0.02 -9.11 -27.03
N GLU A 146 0.33 -10.29 -27.58
CA GLU A 146 -0.18 -10.74 -28.89
C GLU A 146 -1.72 -10.71 -28.95
N LYS A 147 -2.37 -11.09 -27.85
CA LYS A 147 -3.84 -11.06 -27.70
C LYS A 147 -4.43 -9.64 -27.81
N LEU A 148 -3.77 -8.64 -27.21
CA LEU A 148 -4.19 -7.24 -27.27
C LEU A 148 -3.90 -6.63 -28.65
N ILE A 149 -2.81 -7.05 -29.29
CA ILE A 149 -2.48 -6.65 -30.66
C ILE A 149 -3.54 -7.16 -31.65
N GLU A 150 -3.98 -8.42 -31.51
CA GLU A 150 -5.05 -8.98 -32.33
C GLU A 150 -6.38 -8.23 -32.12
N GLN A 151 -6.72 -7.90 -30.87
CA GLN A 151 -7.93 -7.12 -30.56
C GLN A 151 -7.92 -5.71 -31.13
N LEU A 152 -6.75 -5.06 -31.17
CA LEU A 152 -6.59 -3.72 -31.77
C LEU A 152 -6.61 -3.78 -33.31
N ARG A 153 -6.13 -4.87 -33.91
CA ARG A 153 -6.17 -5.08 -35.38
C ARG A 153 -7.56 -5.36 -35.92
N ASP A 154 -8.44 -5.97 -35.13
CA ASP A 154 -9.79 -6.36 -35.56
C ASP A 154 -10.78 -5.18 -35.69
N GLY A 155 -10.33 -3.93 -35.52
CA GLY A 155 -11.04 -2.70 -35.93
C GLY A 155 -12.37 -2.42 -35.21
N ARG A 156 -12.87 -3.32 -34.37
CA ARG A 156 -14.00 -3.07 -33.51
C ARG A 156 -13.60 -1.97 -32.55
N LYS A 157 -14.30 -0.83 -32.62
CA LYS A 157 -14.25 0.24 -31.62
C LYS A 157 -14.59 -0.36 -30.26
N THR A 158 -13.60 -0.96 -29.63
CA THR A 158 -13.68 -1.37 -28.26
C THR A 158 -13.54 -0.05 -27.51
N SER A 159 -14.65 0.38 -26.91
CA SER A 159 -14.49 0.94 -25.58
C SER A 159 -13.56 -0.03 -24.87
N LEU A 160 -12.33 0.41 -24.56
CA LEU A 160 -11.52 -0.29 -23.59
C LEU A 160 -12.36 -0.23 -22.32
N ALA A 161 -13.29 -1.17 -22.17
CA ALA A 161 -13.91 -1.51 -20.93
C ALA A 161 -12.74 -2.03 -20.13
N LEU A 162 -12.03 -1.10 -19.49
CA LEU A 162 -11.09 -1.37 -18.43
C LEU A 162 -11.83 -2.39 -17.59
N ASN A 163 -11.32 -3.62 -17.59
CA ASN A 163 -11.93 -4.70 -16.84
C ASN A 163 -12.26 -4.11 -15.47
N PRO A 164 -13.51 -4.20 -14.99
CA PRO A 164 -13.89 -3.59 -13.72
C PRO A 164 -12.88 -3.93 -12.63
N GLN A 165 -12.34 -5.16 -12.60
CA GLN A 165 -11.25 -5.54 -11.70
C GLN A 165 -9.98 -4.70 -11.86
N LEU A 166 -9.53 -4.41 -13.09
CA LEU A 166 -8.38 -3.55 -13.38
C LEU A 166 -8.66 -2.10 -13.03
N LEU A 167 -9.88 -1.61 -13.28
CA LEU A 167 -10.30 -0.26 -12.88
C LEU A 167 -10.35 -0.12 -11.35
N TYR A 168 -10.88 -1.13 -10.65
CA TYR A 168 -10.85 -1.24 -9.19
C TYR A 168 -9.41 -1.37 -8.66
N PHE A 169 -8.55 -2.11 -9.35
CA PHE A 169 -7.12 -2.19 -9.01
C PHE A 169 -6.45 -0.82 -9.11
N ILE A 170 -6.68 -0.10 -10.22
CA ILE A 170 -6.11 1.22 -10.47
C ILE A 170 -6.65 2.23 -9.46
N LEU A 171 -7.96 2.24 -9.20
CA LEU A 171 -8.58 3.12 -8.19
C LEU A 171 -8.09 2.79 -6.77
N SER A 172 -7.97 1.51 -6.41
CA SER A 172 -7.44 1.06 -5.11
C SER A 172 -5.95 1.36 -4.92
N TRP A 173 -5.21 1.67 -5.98
CA TRP A 173 -3.82 2.11 -5.91
C TRP A 173 -3.67 3.65 -5.96
N ILE A 174 -4.72 4.36 -6.34
CA ILE A 174 -4.75 5.83 -6.47
C ILE A 174 -5.40 6.51 -5.25
N ILE A 175 -6.19 5.76 -4.48
CA ILE A 175 -6.74 6.18 -3.17
C ILE A 175 -5.87 5.54 -2.09
#